data_AF-A0A1J5HR96-F1
#
_entry.id   AF-A0A1J5HR96-F1
#
_cell.length_a   1.000
_cell.length_b   1.000
_cell.length_c   1.000
_cell.angle_alpha   90.00
_cell.angle_beta   90.00
_cell.angle_gamma   90.00
#
_symmetry.space_group_name_H-M   'P 1'
#
loop_
_entity.id
_entity.type
_entity.pdbx_description
1 polymer ?
#
loop_
_entity_poly.entity_id
_entity_poly.type
_entity_poly.pdbx_seq_one_letter_code
_entity_poly.pdbx_strand_id
1 'polypeptide(L)' 'MSVDAHIQELRKKHEALSAQVEKLQQTLSSDDLKIASLKKEKLRLKEEIERLGQD' A
#
# COMPACT_ATOMS: atom_id res chain seq x y z
N MET A 1 -10.66 5.89 -20.37
CA MET A 1 -10.02 5.07 -19.31
C MET A 1 -10.52 5.60 -18.00
N SER A 2 -11.31 4.79 -17.29
CA SER A 2 -12.14 5.27 -16.19
C SER A 2 -11.33 5.40 -14.90
N VAL A 3 -11.64 6.42 -14.09
CA VAL A 3 -11.09 6.63 -12.74
C VAL A 3 -11.20 5.34 -11.89
N ASP A 4 -12.26 4.57 -12.11
CA ASP A 4 -12.46 3.25 -11.48
C ASP A 4 -11.31 2.27 -11.73
N ALA A 5 -10.80 2.16 -12.96
CA ALA A 5 -9.68 1.27 -13.28
C ALA A 5 -8.41 1.67 -12.53
N HIS A 6 -8.17 2.98 -12.40
CA HIS A 6 -7.04 3.50 -11.65
C HIS A 6 -7.16 3.22 -10.15
N ILE A 7 -8.35 3.41 -9.56
CA ILE A 7 -8.64 3.06 -8.16
C ILE A 7 -8.42 1.56 -7.93
N GLN A 8 -8.86 0.69 -8.84
CA GLN A 8 -8.65 -0.76 -8.73
C GLN A 8 -7.15 -1.13 -8.74
N GLU A 9 -6.35 -0.49 -9.58
CA GLU A 9 -4.90 -0.70 -9.57
C GLU A 9 -4.24 -0.22 -8.27
N LEU A 10 -4.64 0.94 -7.75
CA LEU A 10 -4.14 1.46 -6.48
C LEU A 10 -4.50 0.54 -5.31
N ARG A 11 -5.73 0.00 -5.27
CA ARG A 11 -6.15 -0.98 -4.27
C ARG A 11 -5.32 -2.26 -4.32
N LYS A 12 -5.05 -2.80 -5.52
CA LYS A 12 -4.17 -3.96 -5.69
C LYS A 12 -2.76 -3.70 -5.17
N LYS A 13 -2.19 -2.53 -5.47
CA LYS A 13 -0.87 -2.12 -4.95
C LYS A 13 -0.87 -2.02 -3.42
N HIS A 14 -1.90 -1.42 -2.83
CA HIS A 14 -2.06 -1.29 -1.38
C HIS A 14 -2.15 -2.67 -0.69
N GLU A 15 -2.87 -3.62 -1.27
CA GLU A 15 -2.96 -4.99 -0.77
C GLU A 15 -1.60 -5.71 -0.84
N ALA A 16 -0.90 -5.59 -1.96
CA ALA A 16 0.44 -6.16 -2.13
C ALA A 16 1.46 -5.60 -1.12
N LEU A 17 1.40 -4.29 -0.82
CA LEU A 17 2.24 -3.67 0.21
C LEU A 17 1.90 -4.19 1.62
N SER A 18 0.63 -4.44 1.92
CA SER A 18 0.24 -5.05 3.21
C SER A 18 0.85 -6.43 3.37
N ALA A 19 0.71 -7.29 2.36
CA ALA A 19 1.28 -8.63 2.40
C ALA A 19 2.81 -8.61 2.55
N GLN A 20 3.50 -7.65 1.91
CA GLN A 20 4.94 -7.48 2.07
C GLN A 20 5.34 -7.04 3.48
N VAL A 21 4.59 -6.11 4.08
CA VAL A 21 4.82 -5.67 5.47
C VAL A 21 4.65 -6.84 6.43
N GLU A 22 3.55 -7.59 6.30
CA GLU A 22 3.29 -8.76 7.16
C GLU A 22 4.39 -9.82 7.01
N LYS A 23 4.80 -10.12 5.78
CA LYS A 23 5.88 -11.08 5.52
C LYS A 23 7.19 -10.65 6.16
N LEU A 24 7.56 -9.37 6.07
CA LEU A 24 8.79 -8.86 6.69
C LEU A 24 8.71 -8.89 8.22
N GLN A 25 7.57 -8.51 8.80
CA GLN A 25 7.35 -8.54 10.24
C GLN A 25 7.40 -9.96 10.84
N GLN A 26 7.10 -10.99 10.04
CA GLN A 26 7.23 -12.39 10.46
C GLN A 26 8.68 -12.92 10.43
N THR A 27 9.63 -12.17 9.85
CA THR A 27 11.03 -12.60 9.82
C THR A 27 11.79 -12.18 11.08
N LEU A 28 12.66 -13.08 11.57
CA LEU A 28 13.55 -12.83 12.72
C LEU A 28 14.54 -11.68 12.49
N SER A 29 14.85 -11.36 11.23
CA SER A 29 15.63 -10.19 10.84
C SER A 29 14.70 -9.19 10.17
N SER A 30 13.74 -8.71 10.94
CA SER A 30 12.84 -7.64 10.50
C SER A 30 13.66 -6.40 10.20
N ASP A 31 13.70 -6.00 8.92
CA ASP A 31 14.35 -4.77 8.49
C ASP A 31 13.39 -3.60 8.74
N ASP A 32 13.49 -3.01 9.92
CA ASP A 32 12.59 -1.96 10.40
C ASP A 32 12.53 -0.75 9.45
N LEU A 33 13.64 -0.40 8.80
CA LEU A 33 13.69 0.69 7.81
C LEU A 33 12.86 0.34 6.57
N LYS A 34 12.93 -0.91 6.13
CA LYS A 34 12.12 -1.40 5.01
C LYS A 34 10.64 -1.45 5.37
N ILE A 35 10.30 -1.92 6.57
CA ILE A 35 8.93 -1.95 7.08
C ILE A 35 8.35 -0.53 7.18
N ALA A 36 9.11 0.44 7.71
CA ALA A 36 8.70 1.83 7.80
C ALA A 36 8.43 2.45 6.42
N SER A 37 9.31 2.16 5.45
CA SER A 37 9.15 2.65 4.07
C SER A 37 7.90 2.08 3.40
N LEU A 38 7.64 0.78 3.54
CA LEU A 38 6.45 0.13 2.99
C LEU A 38 5.16 0.63 3.65
N LYS A 39 5.15 0.86 4.96
CA LYS A 39 4.00 1.45 5.67
C LYS A 39 3.72 2.88 5.19
N LYS A 40 4.77 3.68 4.94
CA LYS A 40 4.62 5.03 4.39
C LYS A 40 4.03 5.01 2.98
N GLU A 41 4.47 4.10 2.14
CA GLU A 41 3.92 3.95 0.79
C GLU A 41 2.47 3.44 0.81
N LYS A 42 2.17 2.49 1.70
CA LYS A 42 0.80 2.03 1.96
C LYS A 42 -0.12 3.19 2.38
N LEU A 43 0.34 4.07 3.26
CA LEU A 43 -0.42 5.26 3.69
C LEU A 43 -0.71 6.20 2.50
N ARG A 44 0.30 6.48 1.68
CA ARG A 44 0.14 7.33 0.48
C ARG A 44 -0.89 6.77 -0.50
N LEU A 45 -0.84 5.47 -0.78
CA LEU A 45 -1.82 4.83 -1.67
C LEU A 45 -3.23 4.90 -1.08
N LYS A 46 -3.37 4.76 0.24
CA LYS A 46 -4.67 4.92 0.90
C LYS A 46 -5.22 6.33 0.69
N GLU A 47 -4.40 7.36 0.95
CA GLU A 47 -4.79 8.77 0.75
C GLU A 47 -5.15 9.06 -0.72
N GLU A 48 -4.41 8.50 -1.67
CA GLU A 48 -4.68 8.66 -3.10
C GLU A 48 -5.99 7.97 -3.53
N ILE A 49 -6.27 6.76 -3.01
CA ILE A 49 -7.54 6.06 -3.22
C ILE A 49 -8.70 6.86 -2.63
N GLU A 50 -8.56 7.38 -1.41
CA GLU A 50 -9.59 8.19 -0.75
C GLU A 50 -9.85 9.47 -1.55
N ARG A 51 -8.79 10.14 -2.01
CA ARG A 51 -8.90 11.34 -2.83
C ARG A 51 -9.62 11.09 -4.15
N LEU A 52 -9.28 10.01 -4.85
CA LEU A 52 -9.90 9.65 -6.13
C LEU A 52 -11.31 9.08 -5.99
N GLY A 53 -11.65 8.52 -4.83
CA GLY A 53 -12.99 8.00 -4.55
C GLY A 53 -14.00 9.06 -4.08
N GLN A 54 -13.55 10.28 -3.80
CA GLN A 54 -14.41 11.42 -3.46
C GLN A 54 -14.76 12.31 -4.66
N ASP A 55 -14.09 12.12 -5.80
CA ASP A 55 -14.34 12.77 -7.09
C ASP A 55 -15.32 11.93 -7.96
#